data_AF-A0A0Q1A7P8-F1
#
_entry.id   AF-A0A0Q1A7P8-F1
#
_cell.length_a   1.000
_cell.length_b   1.000
_cell.length_c   1.000
_cell.angle_alpha   90.00
_cell.angle_beta   90.00
_cell.angle_gamma   90.00
#
_symmetry.space_group_name_H-M   'P 1'
#
loop_
_entity.id
_entity.type
_entity.pdbx_description
1 polymer ?
#
loop_
_entity_poly.entity_id
_entity_poly.type
_entity_poly.pdbx_seq_one_letter_code
_entity_poly.pdbx_strand_id
1 'polypeptide(L)' 'MPTRTISISEEAYQTLKSLKESGRMSFSEVIVKYYPRRRALSEVLEAISPKEDLAASIESASEEMRSRKARTAEI' A
#
# COMPACT_ATOMS: atom_id res chain seq x y z
N MET A 1 8.18 -15.07 25.16
CA MET A 1 8.02 -14.73 23.74
C MET A 1 9.14 -15.40 22.95
N PRO A 2 8.87 -16.06 21.81
CA PRO A 2 9.93 -16.58 20.96
C PRO A 2 10.75 -15.42 20.41
N THR A 3 12.07 -15.45 20.63
CA THR A 3 13.00 -14.43 20.17
C THR A 3 13.40 -14.74 18.73
N ARG A 4 13.25 -13.77 17.83
CA ARG A 4 13.65 -13.90 16.43
C ARG A 4 14.70 -12.84 16.13
N THR A 5 15.91 -13.29 15.81
CA THR A 5 16.98 -12.42 15.33
C THR A 5 16.73 -12.08 13.86
N ILE A 6 16.83 -10.80 13.53
CA ILE A 6 16.75 -10.32 12.15
C ILE A 6 18.01 -9.51 11.85
N SER A 7 18.56 -9.68 10.66
CA SER A 7 19.62 -8.82 10.13
C SER A 7 18.96 -7.71 9.32
N ILE A 8 19.40 -6.47 9.51
CA ILE A 8 18.92 -5.30 8.77
C ILE A 8 20.13 -4.55 8.18
N SER A 9 19.89 -3.73 7.15
CA SER A 9 20.92 -2.84 6.63
C SER A 9 21.22 -1.72 7.65
N GLU A 10 22.41 -1.13 7.51
CA GLU A 10 22.82 0.02 8.34
C GLU A 10 21.87 1.20 8.17
N GLU A 11 21.42 1.47 6.94
CA GLU A 11 20.45 2.52 6.62
C GLU A 11 19.11 2.31 7.37
N ALA A 12 18.63 1.06 7.40
CA ALA A 12 17.42 0.71 8.13
C ALA A 12 17.61 0.87 9.65
N TYR A 13 18.79 0.52 10.17
CA TYR A 13 19.12 0.73 11.57
C TYR A 13 19.10 2.21 11.96
N GLN A 14 19.74 3.08 11.18
CA GLN A 14 19.77 4.52 11.46
C GLN A 14 18.38 5.15 11.38
N THR A 15 17.55 4.72 10.42
CA THR A 15 16.16 5.17 10.31
C THR A 15 15.33 4.76 11.53
N LEU A 16 15.48 3.53 12.01
CA LEU A 16 14.79 3.08 13.22
C LEU A 16 15.30 3.80 14.48
N LYS A 17 16.58 4.18 14.51
CA LYS A 17 17.20 4.91 15.61
C LYS A 17 16.69 6.35 15.70
N SER A 18 16.51 7.04 14.58
CA SER A 18 15.98 8.41 14.55
C SER A 18 14.50 8.48 14.97
N LEU A 19 13.73 7.42 14.70
CA LEU A 19 12.32 7.30 15.08
C LEU A 19 12.08 6.98 16.57
N LYS A 20 13.13 6.74 17.36
CA LYS A 20 12.99 6.56 18.81
C LYS A 20 12.74 7.90 19.49
N GLU A 21 11.49 8.12 19.89
CA GLU A 21 11.05 9.31 20.64
C GLU A 21 11.69 9.40 22.04
N SER A 22 12.07 8.26 22.64
CA SER A 22 12.77 8.22 23.91
C SER A 22 13.81 7.10 23.94
N GLY A 23 14.92 7.31 24.67
CA GLY A 23 15.98 6.31 24.82
C GLY A 23 15.53 5.00 25.48
N ARG A 24 14.32 4.96 26.05
CA ARG A 24 13.71 3.77 26.66
C ARG A 24 12.88 2.93 25.69
N MET A 25 12.54 3.44 24.50
CA MET A 25 11.70 2.71 23.56
C MET A 25 12.49 1.59 22.85
N SER A 26 11.90 0.39 22.78
CA SER A 26 12.50 -0.75 22.08
C SER A 26 12.37 -0.59 20.56
N PHE A 27 13.34 -1.11 19.80
CA PHE A 27 13.24 -1.15 18.35
C PHE A 27 12.02 -1.97 17.88
N SER A 28 11.64 -3.00 18.62
CA SER A 28 10.42 -3.76 18.31
C SER A 28 9.16 -2.91 18.46
N GLU A 29 9.11 -2.01 19.45
CA GLU A 29 8.00 -1.08 19.65
C GLU A 29 7.97 -0.03 18.53
N VAL A 30 9.12 0.50 18.13
CA VAL A 30 9.24 1.42 16.97
C VAL A 30 8.68 0.74 15.71
N ILE A 31 9.12 -0.49 15.42
CA ILE A 31 8.68 -1.22 14.23
C ILE A 31 7.17 -1.44 14.25
N VAL A 32 6.59 -1.85 15.38
CA VAL A 32 5.15 -2.07 15.48
C VAL A 32 4.36 -0.75 15.37
N LYS A 33 4.87 0.34 15.94
CA LYS A 33 4.24 1.66 15.92
C LYS A 33 4.17 2.24 14.51
N TYR A 34 5.27 2.18 13.76
CA TYR A 34 5.38 2.83 12.44
C TYR A 34 5.12 1.90 11.26
N TYR A 35 5.34 0.60 11.42
CA TYR A 35 5.21 -0.40 10.36
C TYR A 35 4.31 -1.56 10.81
N PRO A 36 3.01 -1.30 11.05
CA PRO A 36 2.07 -2.31 11.51
C PRO A 36 2.01 -3.48 10.52
N ARG A 37 1.97 -4.69 11.07
CA ARG A 37 2.32 -5.94 10.37
C ARG A 37 1.53 -6.19 9.10
N ARG A 38 0.27 -5.75 9.00
CA ARG A 38 -0.57 -5.77 7.80
C ARG A 38 -1.68 -4.75 8.03
N ARG A 39 -1.77 -3.71 7.22
CA ARG A 39 -3.08 -3.04 7.06
C ARG A 39 -4.00 -4.05 6.38
N ALA A 40 -5.22 -4.19 6.87
CA ALA A 40 -6.19 -4.98 6.13
C ALA A 40 -6.34 -4.37 4.74
N LEU A 41 -6.50 -5.18 3.68
CA LEU A 41 -6.66 -4.64 2.32
C LEU A 41 -7.82 -3.62 2.29
N SER A 42 -8.85 -3.83 3.10
CA SER A 42 -9.93 -2.88 3.34
C SER A 42 -9.46 -1.51 3.86
N GLU A 43 -8.56 -1.46 4.86
CA GLU A 43 -8.00 -0.20 5.39
C GLU A 43 -7.11 0.52 4.36
N VAL A 44 -6.42 -0.25 3.51
CA VAL A 44 -5.64 0.31 2.40
C VAL A 44 -6.56 0.88 1.33
N LEU A 45 -7.64 0.18 0.99
CA LEU A 45 -8.63 0.62 0.02
C LEU A 45 -9.44 1.81 0.50
N GLU A 46 -9.73 1.92 1.80
CA GLU A 46 -10.43 3.07 2.40
C GLU A 46 -9.56 4.32 2.42
N ALA A 47 -8.24 4.17 2.60
CA ALA A 47 -7.28 5.26 2.46
C ALA A 47 -7.07 5.71 1.00
N ILE A 48 -7.36 4.85 0.03
CA ILE A 48 -7.38 5.18 -1.39
C ILE A 48 -8.79 5.69 -1.69
N SER A 49 -9.03 6.99 -1.48
CA SER A 49 -10.30 7.62 -1.84
C SER A 49 -10.68 7.24 -3.28
N PRO A 50 -11.93 6.81 -3.53
CA PRO A 50 -12.38 6.49 -4.88
C PRO A 50 -12.13 7.70 -5.76
N LYS A 51 -11.28 7.51 -6.78
CA LYS A 51 -11.08 8.50 -7.83
C LYS A 51 -12.19 8.28 -8.85
N GLU A 52 -13.36 8.84 -8.57
CA GLU A 52 -14.54 8.74 -9.44
C GLU A 52 -14.20 9.14 -10.88
N ASP A 53 -13.36 10.16 -11.06
CA ASP A 53 -12.86 10.58 -12.38
C ASP A 53 -12.05 9.49 -13.10
N LEU A 54 -11.21 8.74 -12.36
CA LEU A 54 -10.44 7.65 -12.93
C LEU A 54 -11.34 6.46 -13.26
N ALA A 55 -12.30 6.15 -12.39
CA ALA A 55 -13.28 5.10 -12.63
C ALA A 55 -14.15 5.39 -13.86
N ALA A 56 -14.63 6.64 -13.99
CA ALA A 56 -15.40 7.10 -15.15
C ALA A 56 -14.58 7.05 -16.45
N SER A 57 -13.30 7.44 -16.39
CA SER A 57 -12.38 7.35 -17.54
C SER A 57 -12.17 5.90 -18.00
N ILE A 58 -12.01 4.96 -17.05
CA ILE A 58 -11.87 3.53 -17.36
C ILE A 58 -13.16 2.95 -17.96
N GLU A 59 -14.33 3.31 -17.43
CA GLU A 59 -15.63 2.86 -17.97
C GLU A 59 -15.82 3.36 -19.41
N SER A 60 -15.60 4.66 -19.64
CA SER A 60 -15.71 5.28 -20.98
C SER A 60 -14.77 4.62 -21.99
N ALA A 61 -13.52 4.35 -21.61
CA ALA A 61 -12.56 3.67 -22.49
C ALA A 61 -12.99 2.21 -22.77
N SER A 62 -13.54 1.52 -21.78
CA SER A 62 -14.00 0.13 -21.92
C SER A 62 -15.25 0.01 -22.78
N GLU A 63 -16.19 0.96 -22.67
CA GLU A 63 -17.36 1.08 -23.56
C GLU A 63 -16.96 1.37 -25.00
N GLU A 64 -15.98 2.25 -25.21
CA GLU A 64 -15.47 2.55 -26.54
C GLU A 64 -14.81 1.31 -27.17
N MET A 65 -14.03 0.55 -26.40
CA MET A 65 -13.44 -0.70 -26.87
C MET A 65 -14.50 -1.77 -27.21
N ARG A 66 -15.54 -1.93 -26.38
CA ARG A 66 -16.66 -2.85 -26.64
C ARG A 66 -17.43 -2.46 -27.90
N SER A 67 -17.75 -1.17 -28.06
CA SER A 67 -18.48 -0.67 -29.22
C SER A 67 -17.67 -0.73 -30.52
N ARG A 68 -16.36 -0.56 -30.46
CA ARG A 68 -15.45 -0.78 -31.61
C ARG A 68 -15.38 -2.25 -32.00
N LYS A 69 -15.33 -3.18 -31.03
CA LYS A 69 -15.31 -4.63 -31.27
C LYS A 69 -16.63 -5.15 -31.85
N ALA A 70 -17.77 -4.56 -31.45
CA ALA A 70 -19.06 -4.86 -32.05
C ALA A 70 -19.13 -4.38 -33.52
N ARG A 71 -18.61 -3.19 -33.82
CA ARG A 71 -18.57 -2.65 -35.19
C ARG A 71 -17.65 -3.40 -36.15
N THR A 72 -16.58 -4.04 -35.66
CA THR A 72 -15.72 -4.90 -36.49
C THR A 72 -16.27 -6.30 -36.70
N ALA A 73 -17.32 -6.72 -35.98
CA ALA A 73 -17.96 -8.03 -36.14
C ALA A 73 -19.15 -8.01 -37.13
N GLU A 74 -19.54 -6.83 -37.64
CA GLU A 74 -20.60 -6.63 -38.64
C GLU A 74 -20.05 -6.34 -40.06
N ILE A 75 -18.78 -6.66 -40.33
CA ILE A 75 -18.15 -6.59 -41.67
C ILE A 75 -17.71 -7.99 -42.09
#